data_AF-V5IAS8-F1
#
_entry.id   AF-V5IAS8-F1
#
_cell.length_a   1.000
_cell.length_b   1.000
_cell.length_c   1.000
_cell.angle_alpha   90.00
_cell.angle_beta   90.00
_cell.angle_gamma   90.00
#
_symmetry.space_group_name_H-M   'P 1'
#
loop_
_entity.id
_entity.type
_entity.pdbx_description
1 polymer ?
#
loop_
_entity_poly.entity_id
_entity_poly.type
_entity_poly.pdbx_seq_one_letter_code
_entity_poly.pdbx_strand_id
1 'polypeptide(L)'
;SRCGSPNKDIYNPNVCCGKYDNFRNINDRIKIQNTQHVVKRVKLFPKSCGRQKVAFERRIYGGTEAALGEYPWMARLIYQDGFGVQADGCSGFLVHSKFVITAAHCTHPYHTKIKGPVKLVILGDHNTTAEKDCTFSGKSCAEPTQKRDVIKVVTHPEYRPVSDTHYND
;
A
#
# COMPACT_ATOMS: atom_id res chain seq x y z
N SER A 1 -10.99 0.54 19.60
CA SER A 1 -9.56 0.53 19.21
C SER A 1 -8.83 1.46 20.14
N ARG A 2 -7.80 1.01 20.88
CA ARG A 2 -6.91 1.95 21.59
C ARG A 2 -5.81 2.31 20.60
N CYS A 3 -6.02 3.39 19.86
CA CYS A 3 -4.93 4.01 19.13
C CYS A 3 -3.92 4.56 20.14
N GLY A 4 -2.63 4.43 19.84
CA GLY A 4 -1.57 4.97 20.68
C GLY A 4 -1.86 6.45 21.01
N SER A 5 -1.73 6.81 22.29
CA SER A 5 -1.90 8.19 22.74
C SER A 5 -0.94 9.14 22.01
N PRO A 6 -1.25 10.45 21.96
CA PRO A 6 -0.39 11.44 21.33
C PRO A 6 0.97 11.46 22.04
N ASN A 7 2.06 11.52 21.27
CA ASN A 7 3.39 11.96 21.72
C ASN A 7 4.11 11.06 22.75
N LYS A 8 4.43 9.81 22.41
CA LYS A 8 5.40 9.06 23.24
C LYS A 8 6.74 8.73 22.59
N ASP A 9 6.83 8.61 21.27
CA ASP A 9 8.11 8.38 20.60
C ASP A 9 8.00 8.66 19.09
N ILE A 10 8.86 9.52 18.55
CA ILE A 10 8.94 9.79 17.11
C ILE A 10 9.79 8.75 16.37
N TYR A 11 10.71 8.08 17.08
CA TYR A 11 11.53 7.02 16.52
C TYR A 11 10.82 5.66 16.52
N ASN A 12 9.68 5.57 17.22
CA ASN A 12 8.85 4.37 17.29
C ASN A 12 7.36 4.70 17.14
N PRO A 13 6.89 5.00 15.91
CA PRO A 13 5.49 5.33 15.68
C PRO A 13 4.60 4.12 15.97
N ASN A 14 3.67 4.27 16.91
CA ASN A 14 2.68 3.24 17.20
C ASN A 14 1.61 3.20 16.10
N VAL A 15 1.51 2.09 15.37
CA VAL A 15 0.40 1.83 14.45
C VAL A 15 -0.81 1.34 15.25
N CYS A 16 -2.01 1.85 14.97
CA CYS A 16 -3.22 1.34 15.61
C CYS A 16 -3.49 -0.09 15.13
N CYS A 17 -3.15 -1.08 15.94
CA CYS A 17 -3.77 -2.40 15.81
C CYS A 17 -5.22 -2.29 16.29
N GLY A 18 -6.15 -2.91 15.56
CA GLY A 18 -7.53 -3.02 16.00
C GLY A 18 -7.58 -3.59 17.44
N LYS A 19 -8.61 -3.24 18.22
CA LYS A 19 -8.79 -3.79 19.59
C LYS A 19 -8.96 -5.31 19.58
N TYR A 20 -9.21 -5.85 18.41
CA TYR A 20 -9.49 -7.24 18.20
C TYR A 20 -8.26 -7.91 17.61
N ASP A 21 -7.69 -8.86 18.34
CA ASP A 21 -6.71 -9.84 17.86
C ASP A 21 -7.38 -10.83 16.86
N ASN A 22 -8.21 -10.31 15.97
CA ASN A 22 -8.90 -11.04 14.91
C ASN A 22 -7.98 -11.41 13.76
N PHE A 23 -6.71 -11.02 13.82
CA PHE A 23 -5.72 -11.46 12.86
C PHE A 23 -5.62 -12.98 13.01
N ARG A 24 -6.43 -13.71 12.25
CA ARG A 24 -6.28 -15.15 12.08
C ARG A 24 -4.86 -15.35 11.58
N ASN A 25 -4.00 -15.82 12.46
CA ASN A 25 -2.68 -16.26 12.08
C ASN A 25 -2.91 -17.48 11.19
N ILE A 26 -2.90 -17.29 9.86
CA ILE A 26 -3.17 -18.36 8.89
C ILE A 26 -2.13 -19.49 9.05
N ASN A 27 -0.97 -19.21 9.66
CA ASN A 27 0.02 -20.22 10.01
C ASN A 27 -0.56 -21.33 10.91
N ASP A 28 -1.55 -21.04 11.77
CA ASP A 28 -2.12 -22.03 12.69
C ASP A 28 -3.19 -22.91 12.02
N ARG A 29 -3.67 -22.55 10.82
CA ARG A 29 -4.67 -23.31 10.06
C ARG A 29 -4.11 -24.13 8.91
N ILE A 30 -2.84 -23.97 8.54
CA ILE A 30 -2.20 -24.92 7.64
C ILE A 30 -1.82 -26.18 8.43
N LYS A 31 -2.83 -26.95 8.84
CA LYS A 31 -2.65 -28.39 9.07
C LYS A 31 -2.43 -28.99 7.68
N ILE A 32 -1.19 -28.98 7.21
CA ILE A 32 -0.77 -29.65 5.98
C ILE A 32 -1.12 -31.12 6.17
N GLN A 33 -2.22 -31.55 5.57
CA GLN A 33 -2.51 -32.96 5.43
C GLN A 33 -1.41 -33.56 4.55
N ASN A 34 -0.56 -34.39 5.16
CA ASN A 34 0.32 -35.39 4.56
C ASN A 34 0.75 -35.16 3.10
N THR A 35 1.42 -34.04 2.86
CA THR A 35 2.35 -33.90 1.74
C THR A 35 3.63 -33.29 2.31
N GLN A 36 4.76 -33.93 2.05
CA GLN A 36 6.12 -33.51 2.44
C GLN A 36 6.56 -32.20 1.76
N HIS A 37 5.72 -31.17 1.72
CA HIS A 37 6.17 -29.81 1.49
C HIS A 37 6.40 -29.16 2.83
N VAL A 38 7.63 -29.29 3.32
CA VAL A 38 8.18 -28.39 4.34
C VAL A 38 7.96 -26.98 3.80
N VAL A 39 6.91 -26.30 4.27
CA VAL A 39 6.76 -24.86 4.11
C VAL A 39 7.89 -24.28 4.95
N LYS A 40 9.10 -24.22 4.36
CA LYS A 40 10.20 -23.42 4.88
C LYS A 40 9.56 -22.08 5.23
N ARG A 41 9.79 -21.56 6.44
CA ARG A 41 9.36 -20.22 6.81
C ARG A 41 9.95 -19.25 5.79
N VAL A 42 9.20 -18.98 4.72
CA VAL A 42 9.60 -18.04 3.69
C VAL A 42 9.56 -16.70 4.40
N LYS A 43 10.72 -16.08 4.58
CA LYS A 43 10.80 -14.69 5.05
C LYS A 43 10.22 -13.82 3.95
N LEU A 44 8.90 -13.67 3.97
CA LEU A 44 8.12 -13.00 2.94
C LEU A 44 8.32 -11.48 2.97
N PHE A 45 8.70 -10.94 4.12
CA PHE A 45 8.87 -9.51 4.32
C PHE A 45 10.35 -9.12 4.51
N PRO A 46 10.76 -7.97 3.98
CA PRO A 46 12.14 -7.50 4.12
C PRO A 46 12.46 -7.21 5.58
N LYS A 47 13.71 -7.47 5.99
CA LYS A 47 14.17 -7.15 7.36
C LYS A 47 14.28 -5.64 7.63
N SER A 48 14.33 -4.83 6.58
CA SER A 48 14.41 -3.37 6.64
C SER A 48 13.26 -2.77 5.85
N CYS A 49 12.37 -2.06 6.54
CA CYS A 49 11.20 -1.39 5.98
C CYS A 49 10.93 -0.08 6.76
N GLY A 50 10.00 0.75 6.29
CA GLY A 50 9.56 1.95 7.01
C GLY A 50 10.62 3.05 7.17
N ARG A 51 11.68 3.03 6.36
CA ARG A 51 12.74 4.05 6.38
C ARG A 51 12.48 5.10 5.31
N GLN A 52 12.43 6.35 5.75
CA GLN A 52 12.31 7.54 4.93
C GLN A 52 13.60 8.35 5.00
N LYS A 53 13.98 9.00 3.89
CA LYS A 53 15.18 9.85 3.84
C LYS A 53 14.97 11.20 4.52
N VAL A 54 13.72 11.65 4.57
CA VAL A 54 13.29 12.90 5.18
C VAL A 54 12.31 12.55 6.28
N ALA A 55 12.59 12.98 7.51
CA ALA A 55 11.71 12.82 8.66
C ALA A 55 11.40 14.21 9.23
N PHE A 56 10.12 14.57 9.33
CA PHE A 56 9.69 15.79 10.00
C PHE A 56 9.17 15.50 11.40
N GLU A 57 9.43 16.43 12.32
CA GLU A 57 9.12 16.30 13.74
C GLU A 57 7.68 16.65 14.14
N ARG A 58 6.82 17.04 13.18
CA ARG A 58 5.51 17.63 13.49
C ARG A 58 4.32 16.89 12.91
N ARG A 59 3.29 16.77 13.74
CA ARG A 59 1.97 16.23 13.42
C ARG A 59 1.29 17.11 12.38
N ILE A 60 0.72 16.50 11.36
CA ILE A 60 -0.03 17.18 10.29
C ILE A 60 -1.35 17.73 10.88
N TYR A 61 -1.45 19.05 11.01
CA TYR A 61 -2.71 19.79 11.17
C TYR A 61 -2.84 20.70 9.94
N GLY A 62 -3.90 20.54 9.13
CA GLY A 62 -4.09 21.34 7.91
C GLY A 62 -3.03 21.09 6.84
N GLY A 63 -2.73 19.81 6.56
CA GLY A 63 -1.86 19.27 5.50
C GLY A 63 -1.04 20.23 4.65
N THR A 64 0.28 20.07 4.66
CA THR A 64 1.17 20.67 3.67
C THR A 64 1.61 19.62 2.66
N GLU A 65 2.04 20.06 1.47
CA GLU A 65 2.68 19.20 0.47
C GLU A 65 3.80 18.37 1.12
N ALA A 66 3.86 17.07 0.79
CA ALA A 66 4.91 16.19 1.29
C ALA A 66 6.27 16.61 0.73
N ALA A 67 7.37 16.36 1.44
CA ALA A 67 8.68 16.53 0.85
C ALA A 67 8.97 15.42 -0.16
N LEU A 68 9.85 15.75 -1.11
CA LEU A 68 10.33 14.80 -2.11
C LEU A 68 10.94 13.55 -1.43
N GLY A 69 10.32 12.39 -1.62
CA GLY A 69 10.76 11.12 -1.05
C GLY A 69 10.45 10.93 0.44
N GLU A 70 9.53 11.71 1.02
CA GLU A 70 9.09 11.56 2.41
C GLU A 70 8.41 10.20 2.64
N TYR A 71 7.54 9.76 1.72
CA TYR A 71 6.84 8.47 1.81
C TYR A 71 7.21 7.54 0.63
N PRO A 72 8.42 6.96 0.61
CA PRO A 72 8.94 6.25 -0.56
C PRO A 72 8.23 4.94 -0.88
N TRP A 73 7.39 4.45 0.04
CA TRP A 73 6.58 3.24 -0.14
C TRP A 73 5.20 3.53 -0.76
N MET A 74 4.83 4.80 -1.00
CA MET A 74 3.56 5.12 -1.64
C MET A 74 3.49 4.58 -3.06
N ALA A 75 2.35 3.98 -3.38
CA ALA A 75 2.06 3.40 -4.67
C ALA A 75 0.77 3.99 -5.24
N ARG A 76 0.78 4.33 -6.53
CA ARG A 76 -0.40 4.77 -7.28
C ARG A 76 -0.91 3.62 -8.13
N LEU A 77 -2.21 3.35 -8.05
CA LEU A 77 -2.85 2.24 -8.76
C LEU A 77 -3.57 2.78 -9.99
N ILE A 78 -3.14 2.32 -11.17
CA ILE A 78 -3.73 2.71 -12.44
C ILE A 78 -4.59 1.56 -12.95
N TYR A 79 -5.85 1.87 -13.18
CA TYR A 79 -6.85 0.98 -13.76
C TYR A 79 -6.83 1.09 -15.27
N GLN A 80 -7.20 0.02 -15.97
CA GLN A 80 -7.38 0.05 -17.41
C GLN A 80 -8.65 -0.67 -17.80
N ASP A 81 -9.54 0.02 -18.50
CA ASP A 81 -10.80 -0.55 -18.98
C ASP A 81 -10.61 -1.45 -20.22
N GLY A 82 -11.70 -2.04 -20.71
CA GLY A 82 -11.69 -2.91 -21.88
C GLY A 82 -11.34 -2.19 -23.20
N PHE A 83 -11.42 -0.86 -23.24
CA PHE A 83 -11.04 -0.04 -24.38
C PHE A 83 -9.59 0.44 -24.31
N GLY A 84 -8.87 0.10 -23.25
CA GLY A 84 -7.49 0.51 -23.03
C GLY A 84 -7.34 1.89 -22.38
N VAL A 85 -8.44 2.52 -21.95
CA VAL A 85 -8.40 3.82 -21.27
C VAL A 85 -7.87 3.61 -19.86
N GLN A 86 -6.83 4.36 -19.50
CA GLN A 86 -6.21 4.31 -18.18
C GLN A 86 -6.76 5.39 -17.27
N ALA A 87 -7.05 5.02 -16.03
CA ALA A 87 -7.56 5.93 -15.02
C ALA A 87 -6.87 5.72 -13.68
N ASP A 88 -6.62 6.83 -12.98
CA ASP A 88 -6.23 6.81 -11.58
C ASP A 88 -7.45 6.54 -10.69
N GLY A 89 -7.24 6.04 -9.48
CA GLY A 89 -8.33 5.88 -8.54
C GLY A 89 -7.99 5.47 -7.12
N CYS A 90 -6.87 4.78 -6.89
CA CYS A 90 -6.51 4.32 -5.57
C CYS A 90 -5.02 4.39 -5.32
N SER A 91 -4.65 4.32 -4.05
CA SER A 91 -3.27 4.22 -3.60
C SER A 91 -3.01 2.90 -2.88
N GLY A 92 -1.74 2.58 -2.69
CA GLY A 92 -1.29 1.43 -1.93
C GLY A 92 0.09 1.68 -1.31
N PHE A 93 0.63 0.62 -0.70
CA PHE A 93 1.90 0.64 0.00
C PHE A 93 2.78 -0.51 -0.45
N LEU A 94 4.02 -0.21 -0.85
CA LEU A 94 5.02 -1.22 -1.16
C LEU A 94 5.51 -1.90 0.13
N VAL A 95 5.14 -3.17 0.31
CA VAL A 95 5.49 -3.96 1.50
C VAL A 95 6.63 -4.96 1.23
N HIS A 96 6.90 -5.21 -0.05
CA HIS A 96 7.98 -6.06 -0.54
C HIS A 96 8.33 -5.61 -1.97
N SER A 97 9.50 -5.99 -2.48
CA SER A 97 9.94 -5.67 -3.85
C SER A 97 9.01 -6.15 -4.98
N LYS A 98 8.02 -6.98 -4.66
CA LYS A 98 7.05 -7.56 -5.60
C LYS A 98 5.60 -7.50 -5.09
N PHE A 99 5.35 -6.89 -3.92
CA PHE A 99 4.01 -6.87 -3.32
C PHE A 99 3.65 -5.45 -2.88
N VAL A 100 2.50 -5.00 -3.34
CA VAL A 100 1.81 -3.79 -2.87
C VAL A 100 0.55 -4.23 -2.15
N ILE A 101 0.28 -3.62 -1.01
CA ILE A 101 -0.98 -3.76 -0.30
C ILE A 101 -1.85 -2.52 -0.53
N THR A 102 -3.15 -2.72 -0.67
CA THR A 102 -4.17 -1.67 -0.84
C THR A 102 -5.47 -2.16 -0.19
N ALA A 103 -6.50 -1.32 -0.20
CA ALA A 103 -7.83 -1.70 0.25
C ALA A 103 -8.52 -2.64 -0.75
N ALA A 104 -9.28 -3.60 -0.26
CA ALA A 104 -10.01 -4.58 -1.04
C ALA A 104 -11.01 -3.91 -1.97
N HIS A 105 -11.65 -2.81 -1.56
CA HIS A 105 -12.58 -2.07 -2.40
C HIS A 105 -11.92 -1.53 -3.66
N CYS A 106 -10.64 -1.18 -3.63
CA CYS A 106 -9.91 -0.72 -4.82
C CYS A 106 -9.82 -1.83 -5.87
N THR A 107 -9.70 -3.09 -5.44
CA THR A 107 -9.46 -4.22 -6.34
C THR A 107 -10.67 -5.13 -6.54
N HIS A 108 -11.75 -4.92 -5.79
CA HIS A 108 -12.93 -5.75 -5.85
C HIS A 108 -13.70 -5.53 -7.17
N PRO A 109 -14.26 -6.60 -7.79
CA PRO A 109 -15.04 -6.51 -9.02
C PRO A 109 -16.13 -5.44 -9.03
N TYR A 110 -16.71 -5.13 -7.87
CA TYR A 110 -17.71 -4.05 -7.73
C TYR A 110 -17.15 -2.67 -8.11
N HIS A 111 -15.91 -2.36 -7.73
CA HIS A 111 -15.23 -1.10 -8.09
C HIS A 111 -14.63 -1.17 -9.50
N THR A 112 -14.00 -2.29 -9.85
CA THR A 112 -13.31 -2.45 -11.12
C THR A 112 -14.26 -2.70 -12.30
N LYS A 113 -15.57 -2.89 -12.07
CA LYS A 113 -16.55 -3.05 -13.16
C LYS A 113 -16.59 -1.85 -14.10
N ILE A 114 -16.38 -0.64 -13.57
CA ILE A 114 -16.42 0.61 -14.34
C ILE A 114 -15.03 0.99 -14.85
N LYS A 115 -14.02 0.99 -13.98
CA LYS A 115 -12.67 1.44 -14.31
C LYS A 115 -11.78 0.37 -14.97
N GLY A 116 -12.24 -0.88 -15.01
CA GLY A 116 -11.42 -2.04 -15.33
C GLY A 116 -10.53 -2.48 -14.16
N PRO A 117 -9.78 -3.59 -14.30
CA PRO A 117 -8.85 -4.07 -13.28
C PRO A 117 -7.65 -3.13 -13.10
N VAL A 118 -6.99 -3.22 -11.94
CA VAL A 118 -5.68 -2.56 -11.74
C VAL A 118 -4.68 -3.17 -12.71
N LYS A 119 -4.10 -2.34 -13.58
CA LYS A 119 -3.16 -2.74 -14.62
C LYS A 119 -1.72 -2.39 -14.27
N LEU A 120 -1.49 -1.18 -13.75
CA LEU A 120 -0.16 -0.69 -13.40
C LEU A 120 -0.11 -0.20 -11.96
N VAL A 121 1.07 -0.38 -11.37
CA VAL A 121 1.49 0.29 -10.15
C VAL A 121 2.59 1.29 -10.53
N ILE A 122 2.46 2.53 -10.06
CA ILE A 122 3.49 3.57 -10.18
C ILE A 122 4.08 3.83 -8.79
N LEU A 123 5.41 3.77 -8.69
CA LEU A 123 6.18 3.99 -7.46
C LEU A 123 7.15 5.17 -7.62
N GLY A 124 7.43 5.84 -6.52
CA GLY A 124 8.42 6.93 -6.46
C GLY A 124 7.97 8.23 -7.11
N ASP A 125 6.67 8.37 -7.37
CA ASP A 125 6.06 9.57 -7.93
C ASP A 125 5.71 10.56 -6.81
N HIS A 126 6.01 11.83 -7.03
CA HIS A 126 5.72 12.92 -6.09
C HIS A 126 4.70 13.89 -6.67
N ASN A 127 4.91 14.39 -7.89
CA ASN A 127 3.95 15.21 -8.61
C ASN A 127 3.44 14.48 -9.86
N THR A 128 2.17 14.09 -9.80
CA THR A 128 1.50 13.27 -10.83
C THR A 128 1.40 13.93 -12.21
N THR A 129 1.62 15.25 -12.27
CA THR A 129 1.55 16.04 -13.51
C THR A 129 2.93 16.40 -14.07
N ALA A 130 3.99 16.18 -13.30
CA ALA A 130 5.35 16.48 -13.71
C ALA A 130 6.03 15.24 -14.30
N GLU A 131 6.86 15.44 -15.32
CA GLU A 131 7.71 14.37 -15.85
C GLU A 131 8.88 14.07 -14.90
N LYS A 132 9.37 15.10 -14.21
CA LYS A 132 10.51 15.02 -13.30
C LYS A 132 10.20 15.74 -12.00
N ASP A 133 10.34 15.02 -10.90
CA ASP A 133 10.12 15.55 -9.57
C ASP A 133 11.41 16.16 -9.01
N CYS A 134 11.42 17.47 -8.80
CA CYS A 134 12.56 18.20 -8.25
C CYS A 134 12.15 19.06 -7.06
N THR A 135 13.10 19.33 -6.17
CA THR A 135 12.93 20.33 -5.11
C THR A 135 12.61 21.71 -5.71
N PHE A 136 11.99 22.60 -4.93
CA PHE A 136 11.64 23.97 -5.37
C PHE A 136 12.83 24.75 -5.98
N SER A 137 14.05 24.52 -5.49
CA SER A 137 15.26 25.16 -6.02
C SER A 137 15.80 24.55 -7.32
N GLY A 138 15.25 23.42 -7.78
CA GLY A 138 15.71 22.66 -8.95
C GLY A 138 17.04 21.92 -8.75
N LYS A 139 17.72 22.08 -7.61
CA LYS A 139 19.07 21.52 -7.37
C LYS A 139 19.12 20.02 -7.13
N SER A 140 18.01 19.42 -6.71
CA SER A 140 17.93 17.98 -6.45
C SER A 140 16.62 17.45 -6.99
N CYS A 141 16.70 16.33 -7.70
CA CYS A 141 15.55 15.65 -8.29
C CYS A 141 15.52 14.20 -7.85
N ALA A 142 14.31 13.63 -7.80
CA ALA A 142 14.12 12.23 -7.54
C ALA A 142 14.53 11.39 -8.76
N GLU A 143 14.77 10.12 -8.48
CA GLU A 143 14.90 9.12 -9.53
C GLU A 143 13.58 8.98 -10.31
N PRO A 144 13.62 8.59 -11.58
CA PRO A 144 12.41 8.39 -12.38
C PRO A 144 11.42 7.42 -11.74
N THR A 145 10.13 7.71 -11.95
CA THR A 145 9.05 6.86 -11.45
C THR A 145 9.13 5.47 -12.05
N GLN A 146 8.82 4.47 -11.23
CA GLN A 146 8.81 3.08 -11.68
C GLN A 146 7.39 2.64 -11.97
N LYS A 147 7.13 2.28 -13.23
CA LYS A 147 5.87 1.69 -13.67
C LYS A 147 6.01 0.17 -13.73
N ARG A 148 5.09 -0.57 -13.09
CA ARG A 148 5.12 -2.03 -13.00
C ARG A 148 3.75 -2.62 -13.31
N ASP A 149 3.71 -3.60 -14.20
CA ASP A 149 2.49 -4.36 -14.49
C ASP A 149 2.05 -5.18 -13.27
N VAL A 150 0.74 -5.19 -13.03
CA VAL A 150 0.10 -6.06 -12.05
C VAL A 150 -0.21 -7.40 -12.72
N ILE A 151 0.45 -8.45 -12.25
CA ILE A 151 0.27 -9.82 -12.77
C ILE A 151 -0.89 -10.52 -12.04
N LYS A 152 -1.08 -10.21 -10.76
CA LYS A 152 -2.10 -10.86 -9.92
C LYS A 152 -2.61 -9.93 -8.84
N VAL A 153 -3.92 -9.95 -8.67
CA VAL A 153 -4.64 -9.29 -7.57
C VAL A 153 -5.17 -10.39 -6.64
N VAL A 154 -5.04 -10.18 -5.33
CA VAL A 154 -5.61 -11.06 -4.30
C VAL A 154 -6.41 -10.19 -3.35
N THR A 155 -7.73 -10.21 -3.51
CA THR A 155 -8.67 -9.52 -2.63
C THR A 155 -8.99 -10.40 -1.43
N HIS A 156 -9.23 -9.81 -0.26
CA HIS A 156 -9.61 -10.58 0.92
C HIS A 156 -10.90 -11.39 0.63
N PRO A 157 -10.92 -12.72 0.87
CA PRO A 157 -12.02 -13.60 0.44
C PRO A 157 -13.34 -13.32 1.15
N GLU A 158 -13.28 -12.72 2.34
CA GLU A 158 -14.45 -12.33 3.14
C GLU A 158 -14.74 -10.82 3.05
N TYR A 159 -14.20 -10.09 2.07
CA TYR A 159 -14.53 -8.68 1.86
C TYR A 159 -16.02 -8.51 1.51
N ARG A 160 -16.69 -7.55 2.17
CA ARG A 160 -18.11 -7.25 1.97
C ARG A 160 -18.31 -5.89 1.30
N PRO A 161 -18.49 -5.83 -0.03
CA PRO A 161 -18.52 -4.57 -0.78
C PRO A 161 -19.81 -3.75 -0.61
N VAL A 162 -20.90 -4.35 -0.11
CA VAL A 162 -22.23 -3.71 -0.01
C VAL A 162 -22.60 -3.40 1.45
N SER A 163 -21.79 -3.79 2.44
CA SER A 163 -22.08 -3.47 3.84
C SER A 163 -21.60 -2.06 4.17
N ASP A 164 -22.36 -1.30 4.96
CA ASP A 164 -21.98 0.04 5.43
C ASP A 164 -20.63 0.10 6.15
N THR A 165 -20.18 -1.05 6.69
CA THR A 165 -18.92 -1.16 7.43
C THR A 165 -17.73 -1.56 6.57
N HIS A 166 -17.93 -1.91 5.29
CA HIS A 166 -16.90 -2.41 4.37
C HIS A 166 -16.00 -3.46 5.05
N TYR A 167 -16.60 -4.50 5.62
CA TYR A 167 -15.85 -5.47 6.42
C TYR A 167 -14.76 -6.18 5.59
N ASN A 168 -13.55 -6.29 6.14
CA ASN A 168 -12.33 -6.78 5.49
C ASN A 168 -11.92 -6.00 4.23
N ASP A 169 -12.11 -4.68 4.25
CA ASP A 169 -11.51 -3.79 3.27
C ASP A 169 -9.99 -3.75 3.39
#